data_AF-A0A519DVE1-F1
#
_entry.id   AF-A0A519DVE1-F1
#
_cell.length_a   1.000
_cell.length_b   1.000
_cell.length_c   1.000
_cell.angle_alpha   90.00
_cell.angle_beta   90.00
_cell.angle_gamma   90.00
#
_symmetry.space_group_name_H-M   'P 1'
#
loop_
_entity.id
_entity.type
_entity.pdbx_description
1 polymer ?
#
loop_
_entity_poly.entity_id
_entity_poly.type
_entity_poly.pdbx_seq_one_letter_code
_entity_poly.pdbx_strand_id
1 'polypeptide(L)'
;RTSDCRIFQELSVPDIVKQVFEDHPVARYEFKLLRPYRTWNYCVQYRETDLNFVARLLEHEGIYWYVEHDEAGHKVVLCDSASGHDAKPGCESLPFYGSGAQATPALEYVQAWSSAECVKPGKVVITDYDFQRPSTSLETNQSVARNYDLSDGEIFDYPGGYIQTGDGSQYVEDRLDELQTQYQTYDGTTNAQGVSTGHLLSLSRHPRETENAQYLITGTQISLSQAANEAGSGETGLRCSFNCIPAAQQYRPPRRTPKPLVAGPQTAIVSGPAGEEIHTDKYGRVKVQFHWDRRGKSDERSSCWVSVAHPWAGSNFGGIHIPRIGQEVIIGFIEGDPDAPIIMGRTYNGENLPPWDLPANATQSGFLTRST
;
A
#
# COMPACT_ATOMS: atom_id res chain seq x y z
N ARG A 1 -1.83 18.17 1.54
CA ARG A 1 -1.53 18.81 0.23
C ARG A 1 -0.01 19.00 0.09
N THR A 2 0.73 17.96 0.40
CA THR A 2 2.19 17.96 0.59
C THR A 2 2.74 16.79 -0.19
N SER A 3 3.96 16.92 -0.69
CA SER A 3 4.68 15.89 -1.44
C SER A 3 6.15 15.98 -1.08
N ASP A 4 6.82 14.82 -0.98
CA ASP A 4 8.22 14.74 -0.57
C ASP A 4 8.97 13.65 -1.37
N CYS A 5 10.29 13.65 -1.24
CA CYS A 5 11.13 12.50 -1.54
C CYS A 5 11.85 12.09 -0.24
N ARG A 6 11.47 10.95 0.34
CA ARG A 6 11.91 10.53 1.67
C ARG A 6 12.16 9.04 1.72
N ILE A 7 13.22 8.67 2.44
CA ILE A 7 13.60 7.28 2.70
C ILE A 7 13.15 6.90 4.12
N PHE A 8 12.53 5.73 4.25
CA PHE A 8 12.19 5.07 5.50
C PHE A 8 12.94 3.73 5.55
N GLN A 9 13.52 3.39 6.70
CA GLN A 9 14.35 2.20 6.87
C GLN A 9 14.03 1.51 8.18
N GLU A 10 13.99 0.17 8.14
CA GLU A 10 13.80 -0.68 9.30
C GLU A 10 12.50 -0.37 10.09
N LEU A 11 11.43 -0.08 9.36
CA LEU A 11 10.12 0.27 9.93
C LEU A 11 9.02 -0.60 9.35
N SER A 12 8.00 -0.90 10.15
CA SER A 12 6.76 -1.47 9.64
C SER A 12 5.94 -0.40 8.90
N VAL A 13 5.01 -0.80 8.03
CA VAL A 13 4.12 0.16 7.36
C VAL A 13 3.29 0.98 8.38
N PRO A 14 2.70 0.40 9.44
CA PRO A 14 2.05 1.19 10.49
C PRO A 14 2.98 2.25 11.12
N ASP A 15 4.25 1.93 11.36
CA ASP A 15 5.22 2.89 11.90
C ASP A 15 5.57 4.00 10.90
N ILE A 16 5.70 3.66 9.61
CA ILE A 16 5.90 4.64 8.54
C ILE A 16 4.71 5.60 8.47
N VAL A 17 3.49 5.07 8.45
CA VAL A 17 2.25 5.86 8.40
C VAL A 17 2.15 6.77 9.62
N LYS A 18 2.49 6.26 10.81
CA LYS A 18 2.54 7.06 12.03
C LYS A 18 3.51 8.24 11.90
N GLN A 19 4.74 8.00 11.42
CA GLN A 19 5.71 9.08 11.20
C GLN A 19 5.24 10.12 10.19
N VAL A 20 4.55 9.69 9.13
CA VAL A 20 3.96 10.64 8.17
C VAL A 20 2.85 11.46 8.84
N PHE A 21 1.98 10.83 9.64
CA PHE A 21 0.92 11.54 10.36
C PHE A 21 1.45 12.50 11.43
N GLU A 22 2.57 12.19 12.09
CA GLU A 22 3.23 13.07 13.06
C GLU A 22 3.73 14.38 12.43
N ASP A 23 4.06 14.38 11.13
CA ASP A 23 4.37 15.60 10.37
C ASP A 23 3.12 16.51 10.18
N HIS A 24 1.91 16.01 10.50
CA HIS A 24 0.63 16.71 10.38
C HIS A 24 -0.10 16.81 11.75
N PRO A 25 0.14 17.84 12.58
CA PRO A 25 -0.34 17.93 13.97
C PRO A 25 -1.86 17.86 14.18
N VAL A 26 -2.66 18.05 13.12
CA VAL A 26 -4.13 17.96 13.16
C VAL A 26 -4.65 16.54 12.91
N ALA A 27 -3.78 15.60 12.53
CA ALA A 27 -4.15 14.23 12.22
C ALA A 27 -4.68 13.53 13.48
N ARG A 28 -5.91 13.03 13.39
CA ARG A 28 -6.52 12.17 14.40
C ARG A 28 -6.77 10.81 13.77
N TYR A 29 -6.20 9.78 14.37
CA TYR A 29 -6.27 8.43 13.83
C TYR A 29 -6.21 7.39 14.94
N GLU A 30 -6.67 6.18 14.62
CA GLU A 30 -6.62 5.00 15.48
C GLU A 30 -6.25 3.78 14.65
N PHE A 31 -5.35 2.95 15.17
CA PHE A 31 -5.02 1.66 14.59
C PHE A 31 -5.81 0.56 15.29
N LYS A 32 -6.78 -0.04 14.61
CA LYS A 32 -7.46 -1.29 14.97
C LYS A 32 -6.90 -2.44 14.13
N LEU A 33 -5.59 -2.65 14.25
CA LEU A 33 -4.86 -3.69 13.53
C LEU A 33 -4.67 -4.92 14.42
N LEU A 34 -5.04 -6.10 13.93
CA LEU A 34 -5.04 -7.34 14.70
C LEU A 34 -3.88 -8.28 14.36
N ARG A 35 -3.21 -8.06 13.23
CA ARG A 35 -2.05 -8.88 12.82
C ARG A 35 -0.72 -8.11 12.94
N PRO A 36 0.41 -8.82 13.09
CA PRO A 36 1.72 -8.18 13.00
C PRO A 36 2.05 -7.81 11.54
N TYR A 37 2.84 -6.77 11.36
CA TYR A 37 3.33 -6.33 10.05
C TYR A 37 4.83 -6.52 9.95
N ARG A 38 5.30 -6.89 8.76
CA ARG A 38 6.74 -7.05 8.51
C ARG A 38 7.47 -5.72 8.64
N THR A 39 8.74 -5.79 9.00
CA THR A 39 9.64 -4.64 8.94
C THR A 39 10.19 -4.51 7.54
N TRP A 40 9.99 -3.34 6.93
CA TRP A 40 10.56 -3.01 5.63
C TRP A 40 11.99 -2.49 5.83
N ASN A 41 12.96 -3.16 5.20
CA ASN A 41 14.36 -2.75 5.28
C ASN A 41 14.57 -1.38 4.61
N TYR A 42 13.83 -1.11 3.54
CA TYR A 42 13.94 0.11 2.74
C TYR A 42 12.61 0.38 2.06
N CYS A 43 12.07 1.58 2.23
CA CYS A 43 10.84 2.04 1.61
C CYS A 43 10.95 3.54 1.30
N VAL A 44 10.64 3.92 0.07
CA VAL A 44 10.85 5.27 -0.45
C VAL A 44 9.52 5.90 -0.82
N GLN A 45 9.24 7.08 -0.26
CA GLN A 45 8.29 8.03 -0.82
C GLN A 45 9.01 8.78 -1.94
N TYR A 46 8.60 8.62 -3.19
CA TYR A 46 9.32 9.22 -4.32
C TYR A 46 8.39 10.05 -5.21
N ARG A 47 8.56 11.38 -5.17
CA ARG A 47 7.82 12.35 -6.01
C ARG A 47 6.31 12.18 -5.96
N GLU A 48 5.79 11.82 -4.80
CA GLU A 48 4.38 11.56 -4.57
C GLU A 48 3.88 12.32 -3.33
N THR A 49 2.56 12.55 -3.27
CA THR A 49 1.96 13.19 -2.10
C THR A 49 1.97 12.27 -0.89
N ASP A 50 1.98 12.83 0.33
CA ASP A 50 1.91 12.04 1.57
C ASP A 50 0.68 11.12 1.60
N LEU A 51 -0.45 11.60 1.05
CA LEU A 51 -1.67 10.82 0.92
C LEU A 51 -1.48 9.64 -0.04
N ASN A 52 -0.88 9.86 -1.20
CA ASN A 52 -0.61 8.78 -2.17
C ASN A 52 0.33 7.73 -1.56
N PHE A 53 1.38 8.18 -0.87
CA PHE A 53 2.33 7.31 -0.21
C PHE A 53 1.68 6.43 0.87
N VAL A 54 0.93 7.04 1.79
CA VAL A 54 0.20 6.30 2.82
C VAL A 54 -0.81 5.35 2.18
N ALA A 55 -1.65 5.83 1.27
CA ALA A 55 -2.71 5.01 0.68
C ALA A 55 -2.16 3.78 -0.06
N ARG A 56 -1.12 3.91 -0.89
CA ARG A 56 -0.55 2.75 -1.60
C ARG A 56 0.10 1.73 -0.65
N LEU A 57 0.66 2.18 0.47
CA LEU A 57 1.25 1.27 1.47
C LEU A 57 0.17 0.53 2.24
N LEU A 58 -0.90 1.23 2.64
CA LEU A 58 -2.05 0.60 3.28
C LEU A 58 -2.71 -0.42 2.33
N GLU A 59 -2.93 -0.05 1.07
CA GLU A 59 -3.47 -0.95 0.04
C GLU A 59 -2.55 -2.18 -0.19
N HIS A 60 -1.23 -1.98 -0.17
CA HIS A 60 -0.27 -3.08 -0.28
C HIS A 60 -0.33 -4.01 0.94
N GLU A 61 -0.41 -3.47 2.15
CA GLU A 61 -0.47 -4.27 3.39
C GLU A 61 -1.89 -4.69 3.78
N GLY A 62 -2.86 -4.59 2.88
CA GLY A 62 -4.26 -4.99 3.14
C GLY A 62 -4.98 -4.17 4.22
N ILE A 63 -4.39 -3.04 4.63
CA ILE A 63 -4.99 -2.12 5.59
C ILE A 63 -5.95 -1.20 4.85
N TYR A 64 -7.16 -1.08 5.36
CA TYR A 64 -8.16 -0.13 4.88
C TYR A 64 -8.54 0.83 6.01
N TRP A 65 -9.35 1.82 5.69
CA TRP A 65 -9.75 2.82 6.66
C TRP A 65 -11.15 3.37 6.42
N TYR A 66 -11.74 3.89 7.48
CA TYR A 66 -12.97 4.68 7.44
C TYR A 66 -12.83 5.87 8.38
N VAL A 67 -13.81 6.78 8.37
CA VAL A 67 -13.80 7.97 9.21
C VAL A 67 -14.91 7.86 10.25
N GLU A 68 -14.53 7.96 11.52
CA GLU A 68 -15.48 8.16 12.60
C GLU A 68 -15.71 9.66 12.81
N HIS A 69 -16.98 10.02 12.99
CA HIS A 69 -17.41 11.38 13.27
C HIS A 69 -18.03 11.45 14.67
N ASP A 70 -17.56 12.39 15.47
CA ASP A 70 -18.10 12.73 16.79
C ASP A 70 -18.18 14.26 16.96
N GLU A 71 -18.70 14.72 18.10
CA GLU A 71 -18.78 16.15 18.41
C GLU A 71 -17.41 16.83 18.51
N ALA A 72 -16.36 16.07 18.85
CA ALA A 72 -15.01 16.59 18.98
C ALA A 72 -14.30 16.73 17.62
N GLY A 73 -14.77 16.04 16.58
CA GLY A 73 -14.28 16.15 15.21
C GLY A 73 -14.34 14.83 14.44
N HIS A 74 -13.28 14.55 13.69
CA HIS A 74 -13.20 13.40 12.80
C HIS A 74 -11.90 12.64 13.05
N LYS A 75 -11.96 11.32 12.99
CA LYS A 75 -10.82 10.43 13.24
C LYS A 75 -10.78 9.33 12.19
N VAL A 76 -9.61 9.10 11.59
CA VAL A 76 -9.39 8.00 10.65
C VAL A 76 -9.13 6.72 11.43
N VAL A 77 -9.96 5.70 11.23
CA VAL A 77 -9.78 4.38 11.84
C VAL A 77 -9.17 3.46 10.79
N LEU A 78 -8.00 2.92 11.07
CA LEU A 78 -7.29 1.96 10.21
C LEU A 78 -7.54 0.54 10.71
N CYS A 79 -7.98 -0.34 9.82
CA CYS A 79 -8.40 -1.71 10.11
C CYS A 79 -7.80 -2.71 9.12
N ASP A 80 -7.65 -3.96 9.57
CA ASP A 80 -7.15 -5.08 8.76
C ASP A 80 -8.02 -6.34 8.87
N SER A 81 -9.11 -6.29 9.65
CA SER A 81 -9.93 -7.47 9.94
C SER A 81 -11.41 -7.14 10.07
N ALA A 82 -12.24 -8.05 9.57
CA ALA A 82 -13.70 -7.99 9.72
C ALA A 82 -14.15 -7.90 11.19
N SER A 83 -13.38 -8.46 12.13
CA SER A 83 -13.67 -8.40 13.57
C SER A 83 -13.35 -7.04 14.21
N GLY A 84 -12.68 -6.13 13.49
CA GLY A 84 -12.39 -4.77 13.95
C GLY A 84 -13.56 -3.78 13.82
N HIS A 85 -14.73 -4.26 13.36
CA HIS A 85 -15.90 -3.44 13.10
C HIS A 85 -17.00 -3.65 14.13
N ASP A 86 -17.59 -2.54 14.56
CA ASP A 86 -18.69 -2.50 15.52
C ASP A 86 -19.96 -1.99 14.84
N ALA A 87 -21.12 -2.42 15.35
CA ALA A 87 -22.38 -1.82 14.96
C ALA A 87 -22.47 -0.38 15.48
N LYS A 88 -23.14 0.51 14.74
CA LYS A 88 -23.36 1.88 15.20
C LYS A 88 -24.44 1.87 16.30
N PRO A 89 -24.19 2.43 17.49
CA PRO A 89 -25.20 2.51 18.55
C PRO A 89 -26.48 3.20 18.06
N GLY A 90 -27.63 2.56 18.27
CA GLY A 90 -28.94 3.04 17.82
C GLY A 90 -29.27 2.77 16.35
N CYS A 91 -28.39 2.13 15.59
CA CYS A 91 -28.61 1.72 14.20
C CYS A 91 -28.01 0.32 13.92
N GLU A 92 -28.12 -0.59 14.89
CA GLU A 92 -27.54 -1.93 14.81
C GLU A 92 -28.33 -2.86 13.89
N SER A 93 -29.65 -2.66 13.80
CA SER A 93 -30.55 -3.48 13.00
C SER A 93 -31.66 -2.64 12.39
N LEU A 94 -31.91 -2.82 11.10
CA LEU A 94 -33.00 -2.15 10.38
C LEU A 94 -33.93 -3.19 9.73
N PRO A 95 -35.27 -3.03 9.87
CA PRO A 95 -36.21 -3.85 9.15
C PRO A 95 -36.31 -3.42 7.69
N PHE A 96 -36.58 -4.38 6.81
CA PHE A 96 -36.90 -4.14 5.41
C PHE A 96 -38.42 -3.89 5.24
N TYR A 97 -38.75 -2.78 4.58
CA TYR A 97 -40.10 -2.46 4.14
C TYR A 97 -40.06 -1.95 2.71
N GLY A 98 -40.32 -2.86 1.75
CA GLY A 98 -40.32 -2.53 0.33
C GLY A 98 -41.43 -1.55 -0.08
N SER A 99 -41.30 -1.00 -1.29
CA SER A 99 -42.18 0.01 -1.90
C SER A 99 -43.66 -0.39 -2.10
N GLY A 100 -44.05 -1.61 -1.72
CA GLY A 100 -45.44 -2.08 -1.71
C GLY A 100 -46.16 -1.95 -0.36
N ALA A 101 -45.51 -1.42 0.67
CA ALA A 101 -46.15 -1.18 1.96
C ALA A 101 -47.21 -0.08 1.84
N GLN A 102 -48.45 -0.34 2.29
CA GLN A 102 -49.57 0.61 2.15
C GLN A 102 -49.40 1.90 2.99
N ALA A 103 -48.48 1.90 3.95
CA ALA A 103 -48.14 3.07 4.75
C ALA A 103 -46.63 3.08 5.03
N THR A 104 -46.04 4.28 4.97
CA THR A 104 -44.68 4.55 5.43
C THR A 104 -44.59 4.27 6.94
N PRO A 105 -43.76 3.32 7.39
CA PRO A 105 -43.57 3.07 8.81
C PRO A 105 -43.03 4.32 9.52
N ALA A 106 -43.54 4.61 10.71
CA ALA A 106 -43.01 5.67 11.59
C ALA A 106 -41.76 5.19 12.36
N LEU A 107 -40.80 4.62 11.64
CA LEU A 107 -39.53 4.10 12.17
C LEU A 107 -38.45 4.21 11.08
N GLU A 108 -37.19 3.94 11.44
CA GLU A 108 -36.09 3.82 10.48
C GLU A 108 -36.09 2.43 9.83
N TYR A 109 -36.00 2.35 8.50
CA TYR A 109 -36.08 1.09 7.76
C TYR A 109 -35.31 1.13 6.43
N VAL A 110 -35.01 -0.06 5.90
CA VAL A 110 -34.48 -0.24 4.54
C VAL A 110 -35.66 -0.33 3.57
N GLN A 111 -35.72 0.59 2.61
CA GLN A 111 -36.82 0.69 1.63
C GLN A 111 -36.54 -0.04 0.31
N ALA A 112 -35.27 -0.16 -0.05
CA ALA A 112 -34.83 -0.85 -1.25
C ALA A 112 -33.58 -1.66 -0.92
N TRP A 113 -33.51 -2.86 -1.47
CA TRP A 113 -32.41 -3.81 -1.29
C TRP A 113 -32.17 -4.53 -2.61
N SER A 114 -30.93 -4.56 -3.07
CA SER A 114 -30.52 -5.36 -4.22
C SER A 114 -29.21 -6.06 -3.92
N SER A 115 -29.12 -7.33 -4.34
CA SER A 115 -27.89 -8.12 -4.30
C SER A 115 -27.34 -8.28 -5.71
N ALA A 116 -26.01 -8.29 -5.80
CA ALA A 116 -25.28 -8.51 -7.04
C ALA A 116 -24.13 -9.49 -6.77
N GLU A 117 -23.97 -10.45 -7.68
CA GLU A 117 -22.83 -11.37 -7.69
C GLU A 117 -22.03 -11.20 -8.99
N CYS A 118 -20.70 -11.23 -8.87
CA CYS A 118 -19.77 -11.04 -9.98
C CYS A 118 -18.75 -12.18 -10.00
N VAL A 119 -18.50 -12.76 -11.17
CA VAL A 119 -17.44 -13.78 -11.34
C VAL A 119 -16.09 -13.15 -11.00
N LYS A 120 -15.36 -13.80 -10.08
CA LYS A 120 -14.00 -13.39 -9.67
C LYS A 120 -13.00 -14.52 -9.88
N PRO A 121 -11.72 -14.19 -10.14
CA PRO A 121 -10.62 -15.15 -10.05
C PRO A 121 -10.62 -15.84 -8.68
N GLY A 122 -10.38 -17.14 -8.67
CA GLY A 122 -10.33 -17.94 -7.45
C GLY A 122 -8.93 -18.31 -7.01
N LYS A 123 -7.88 -17.94 -7.76
CA LYS A 123 -6.50 -18.23 -7.41
C LYS A 123 -5.59 -17.04 -7.68
N VAL A 124 -4.70 -16.76 -6.74
CA VAL A 124 -3.60 -15.79 -6.89
C VAL A 124 -2.29 -16.52 -6.68
N VAL A 125 -1.32 -16.26 -7.56
CA VAL A 125 0.06 -16.76 -7.46
C VAL A 125 1.01 -15.57 -7.60
N ILE A 126 1.95 -15.43 -6.68
CA ILE A 126 2.99 -14.40 -6.76
C ILE A 126 4.35 -15.03 -6.48
N THR A 127 5.40 -14.45 -7.02
CA THR A 127 6.78 -14.90 -6.77
C THR A 127 7.75 -13.72 -6.78
N ASP A 128 8.96 -13.94 -6.28
CA ASP A 128 10.02 -12.94 -6.24
C ASP A 128 11.41 -13.62 -6.29
N TYR A 129 12.47 -12.83 -6.27
CA TYR A 129 13.85 -13.28 -6.28
C TYR A 129 14.65 -12.75 -5.09
N ASP A 130 15.21 -13.65 -4.28
CA ASP A 130 16.14 -13.32 -3.20
C ASP A 130 17.57 -13.71 -3.59
N PHE A 131 18.41 -12.72 -3.89
CA PHE A 131 19.80 -12.94 -4.26
C PHE A 131 20.65 -13.59 -3.13
N GLN A 132 20.22 -13.49 -1.86
CA GLN A 132 20.92 -14.15 -0.76
C GLN A 132 20.62 -15.65 -0.71
N ARG A 133 19.49 -16.08 -1.29
CA ARG A 133 19.04 -17.46 -1.40
C ARG A 133 18.53 -17.75 -2.84
N PRO A 134 19.41 -17.67 -3.85
CA PRO A 134 19.01 -17.61 -5.25
C PRO A 134 18.33 -18.88 -5.78
N SER A 135 18.52 -20.02 -5.10
CA SER A 135 17.89 -21.31 -5.45
C SER A 135 16.58 -21.56 -4.68
N THR A 136 16.21 -20.70 -3.73
CA THR A 136 14.99 -20.86 -2.95
C THR A 136 13.80 -20.38 -3.79
N SER A 137 12.82 -21.26 -4.00
CA SER A 137 11.54 -20.85 -4.57
C SER A 137 10.81 -19.96 -3.57
N LEU A 138 10.43 -18.76 -4.03
CA LEU A 138 9.60 -17.83 -3.27
C LEU A 138 8.15 -17.85 -3.74
N GLU A 139 7.78 -18.74 -4.67
CA GLU A 139 6.41 -18.82 -5.17
C GLU A 139 5.44 -19.10 -4.01
N THR A 140 4.44 -18.23 -3.88
CA THR A 140 3.34 -18.38 -2.93
C THR A 140 2.03 -18.29 -3.68
N ASN A 141 1.01 -19.00 -3.20
CA ASN A 141 -0.31 -18.97 -3.81
C ASN A 141 -1.41 -19.13 -2.76
N GLN A 142 -2.59 -18.64 -3.10
CA GLN A 142 -3.80 -18.83 -2.32
C GLN A 142 -4.98 -19.08 -3.28
N SER A 143 -5.94 -19.90 -2.84
CA SER A 143 -7.13 -20.19 -3.63
C SER A 143 -8.41 -20.25 -2.80
N VAL A 144 -9.53 -19.94 -3.44
CA VAL A 144 -10.88 -20.07 -2.88
C VAL A 144 -11.78 -20.77 -3.88
N ALA A 145 -12.51 -21.78 -3.42
CA ALA A 145 -13.50 -22.47 -4.23
C ALA A 145 -14.85 -21.75 -4.14
N ARG A 146 -15.49 -21.55 -5.29
CA ARG A 146 -16.86 -21.05 -5.38
C ARG A 146 -17.70 -21.94 -6.28
N ASN A 147 -19.00 -21.97 -6.01
CA ASN A 147 -19.96 -22.85 -6.68
C ASN A 147 -20.52 -22.20 -7.96
N TYR A 148 -19.64 -21.84 -8.89
CA TYR A 148 -19.98 -21.38 -10.23
C TYR A 148 -18.90 -21.82 -11.23
N ASP A 149 -19.23 -21.90 -12.51
CA ASP A 149 -18.29 -22.31 -13.56
C ASP A 149 -17.14 -21.30 -13.70
N LEU A 150 -15.91 -21.79 -13.97
CA LEU A 150 -14.69 -20.98 -14.10
C LEU A 150 -14.32 -20.22 -12.81
N SER A 151 -14.65 -20.78 -11.64
CA SER A 151 -14.27 -20.21 -10.34
C SER A 151 -12.79 -20.38 -9.99
N ASP A 152 -12.03 -21.15 -10.77
CA ASP A 152 -10.61 -21.48 -10.53
C ASP A 152 -9.62 -20.63 -11.33
N GLY A 153 -10.11 -19.57 -12.00
CA GLY A 153 -9.27 -18.65 -12.76
C GLY A 153 -8.10 -18.09 -11.93
N GLU A 154 -6.90 -18.13 -12.50
CA GLU A 154 -5.65 -17.73 -11.85
C GLU A 154 -5.19 -16.33 -12.29
N ILE A 155 -4.74 -15.53 -11.32
CA ILE A 155 -3.91 -14.35 -11.55
C ILE A 155 -2.49 -14.63 -11.06
N PHE A 156 -1.52 -14.46 -11.95
CA PHE A 156 -0.09 -14.53 -11.64
C PHE A 156 0.54 -13.13 -11.71
N ASP A 157 1.46 -12.80 -10.80
CA ASP A 157 2.19 -11.53 -10.80
C ASP A 157 3.67 -11.69 -10.37
N TYR A 158 4.53 -10.83 -10.90
CA TYR A 158 5.96 -10.70 -10.57
C TYR A 158 6.41 -9.24 -10.82
N PRO A 159 7.16 -8.60 -9.90
CA PRO A 159 7.63 -9.12 -8.62
C PRO A 159 6.58 -9.05 -7.50
N GLY A 160 6.66 -9.97 -6.54
CA GLY A 160 5.76 -10.05 -5.39
C GLY A 160 6.03 -9.04 -4.27
N GLY A 161 7.23 -8.44 -4.22
CA GLY A 161 7.63 -7.46 -3.22
C GLY A 161 8.01 -8.07 -1.87
N TYR A 162 8.52 -9.31 -1.83
CA TYR A 162 8.90 -9.98 -0.58
C TYR A 162 10.08 -10.92 -0.74
N ILE A 163 10.75 -11.19 0.38
CA ILE A 163 11.86 -12.16 0.44
C ILE A 163 11.59 -13.28 1.45
N GLN A 164 10.70 -13.09 2.41
CA GLN A 164 10.28 -14.15 3.33
C GLN A 164 8.98 -14.78 2.83
N THR A 165 8.92 -16.11 2.82
CA THR A 165 7.72 -16.84 2.35
C THR A 165 6.49 -16.54 3.21
N GLY A 166 6.66 -16.27 4.50
CA GLY A 166 5.57 -15.84 5.38
C GLY A 166 4.91 -14.53 4.94
N ASP A 167 5.70 -13.55 4.49
CA ASP A 167 5.19 -12.29 3.92
C ASP A 167 4.44 -12.57 2.61
N GLY A 168 5.00 -13.42 1.74
CA GLY A 168 4.36 -13.83 0.49
C GLY A 168 3.01 -14.51 0.71
N SER A 169 2.93 -15.43 1.68
CA SER A 169 1.68 -16.08 2.10
C SER A 169 0.63 -15.07 2.56
N GLN A 170 1.05 -14.03 3.29
CA GLN A 170 0.13 -12.98 3.71
C GLN A 170 -0.37 -12.15 2.51
N TYR A 171 0.52 -11.82 1.58
CA TYR A 171 0.16 -11.04 0.40
C TYR A 171 -0.78 -11.79 -0.53
N VAL A 172 -0.60 -13.08 -0.80
CA VAL A 172 -1.57 -13.83 -1.62
C VAL A 172 -2.95 -13.93 -0.98
N GLU A 173 -3.02 -14.02 0.35
CA GLU A 173 -4.28 -13.96 1.10
C GLU A 173 -4.95 -12.60 0.91
N ASP A 174 -4.23 -11.50 1.13
CA ASP A 174 -4.75 -10.14 0.95
C ASP A 174 -5.19 -9.88 -0.49
N ARG A 175 -4.44 -10.37 -1.48
CA ARG A 175 -4.79 -10.20 -2.90
C ARG A 175 -6.01 -11.02 -3.30
N LEU A 176 -6.16 -12.22 -2.75
CA LEU A 176 -7.36 -13.01 -3.01
C LEU A 176 -8.59 -12.35 -2.37
N ASP A 177 -8.49 -11.90 -1.13
CA ASP A 177 -9.57 -11.18 -0.43
C ASP A 177 -9.92 -9.85 -1.13
N GLU A 178 -8.93 -9.14 -1.68
CA GLU A 178 -9.13 -7.94 -2.51
C GLU A 178 -10.02 -8.24 -3.72
N LEU A 179 -9.73 -9.31 -4.46
CA LEU A 179 -10.53 -9.74 -5.60
C LEU A 179 -11.93 -10.20 -5.17
N GLN A 180 -11.99 -10.95 -4.07
CA GLN A 180 -13.22 -11.54 -3.56
C GLN A 180 -14.15 -10.48 -2.94
N THR A 181 -13.64 -9.34 -2.45
CA THR A 181 -14.45 -8.24 -1.86
C THR A 181 -15.63 -7.82 -2.75
N GLN A 182 -15.49 -7.92 -4.08
CA GLN A 182 -16.54 -7.58 -5.04
C GLN A 182 -17.32 -8.80 -5.58
N TYR A 183 -17.14 -9.98 -4.99
CA TYR A 183 -17.84 -11.20 -5.39
C TYR A 183 -19.34 -11.09 -5.11
N GLN A 184 -19.71 -10.75 -3.88
CA GLN A 184 -21.10 -10.61 -3.45
C GLN A 184 -21.28 -9.26 -2.76
N THR A 185 -22.04 -8.39 -3.40
CA THR A 185 -22.25 -7.00 -2.98
C THR A 185 -23.73 -6.69 -2.90
N TYR A 186 -24.07 -5.75 -2.02
CA TYR A 186 -25.45 -5.36 -1.77
C TYR A 186 -25.56 -3.84 -1.79
N ASP A 187 -26.68 -3.36 -2.34
CA ASP A 187 -27.05 -1.95 -2.32
C ASP A 187 -28.36 -1.79 -1.55
N GLY A 188 -28.35 -0.85 -0.61
CA GLY A 188 -29.50 -0.51 0.21
C GLY A 188 -29.88 0.95 0.06
N THR A 189 -31.15 1.24 0.29
CA THR A 189 -31.59 2.61 0.56
C THR A 189 -32.42 2.62 1.85
N THR A 190 -32.21 3.62 2.69
CA THR A 190 -32.88 3.78 3.99
C THR A 190 -33.18 5.25 4.29
N ASN A 191 -34.10 5.48 5.23
CA ASN A 191 -34.31 6.76 5.90
C ASN A 191 -33.54 6.88 7.23
N ALA A 192 -32.77 5.85 7.62
CA ALA A 192 -32.02 5.82 8.86
C ALA A 192 -30.85 6.82 8.84
N GLN A 193 -30.69 7.58 9.93
CA GLN A 193 -29.62 8.57 10.06
C GLN A 193 -28.29 7.95 10.52
N GLY A 194 -28.35 6.80 11.19
CA GLY A 194 -27.18 6.15 11.79
C GLY A 194 -26.33 5.31 10.84
N VAL A 195 -26.83 4.96 9.64
CA VAL A 195 -26.08 4.12 8.69
C VAL A 195 -24.83 4.85 8.22
N SER A 196 -23.68 4.26 8.53
CA SER A 196 -22.37 4.88 8.38
C SER A 196 -21.35 3.87 7.85
N THR A 197 -20.46 4.31 6.95
CA THR A 197 -19.38 3.48 6.40
C THR A 197 -18.44 3.00 7.50
N GLY A 198 -18.03 1.73 7.45
CA GLY A 198 -17.17 1.11 8.44
C GLY A 198 -17.91 0.50 9.63
N HIS A 199 -19.24 0.57 9.68
CA HIS A 199 -20.04 -0.07 10.73
C HIS A 199 -20.81 -1.29 10.23
N LEU A 200 -21.16 -2.16 11.18
CA LEU A 200 -22.02 -3.31 10.91
C LEU A 200 -23.50 -2.92 10.97
N LEU A 201 -24.30 -3.49 10.06
CA LEU A 201 -25.75 -3.36 10.03
C LEU A 201 -26.40 -4.73 9.83
N SER A 202 -27.34 -5.08 10.70
CA SER A 202 -28.17 -6.28 10.52
C SER A 202 -29.45 -5.93 9.75
N LEU A 203 -29.73 -6.64 8.66
CA LEU A 203 -31.01 -6.55 7.96
C LEU A 203 -32.00 -7.55 8.56
N SER A 204 -33.25 -7.13 8.74
CA SER A 204 -34.32 -8.00 9.22
C SER A 204 -35.60 -7.84 8.40
N ARG A 205 -36.52 -8.81 8.48
CA ARG A 205 -37.84 -8.80 7.80
C ARG A 205 -37.77 -8.74 6.27
N HIS A 206 -36.62 -9.02 5.66
CA HIS A 206 -36.52 -9.19 4.22
C HIS A 206 -37.28 -10.47 3.80
N PRO A 207 -38.08 -10.47 2.70
CA PRO A 207 -38.87 -11.64 2.28
C PRO A 207 -38.02 -12.88 1.95
N ARG A 208 -36.78 -12.67 1.50
CA ARG A 208 -35.80 -13.74 1.30
C ARG A 208 -34.96 -13.89 2.57
N GLU A 209 -35.10 -15.04 3.23
CA GLU A 209 -34.51 -15.28 4.54
C GLU A 209 -32.98 -15.21 4.57
N THR A 210 -32.32 -15.62 3.49
CA THR A 210 -30.85 -15.54 3.38
C THR A 210 -30.31 -14.12 3.39
N GLU A 211 -31.15 -13.11 3.15
CA GLU A 211 -30.80 -11.70 3.18
C GLU A 211 -30.94 -11.11 4.60
N ASN A 212 -31.60 -11.81 5.53
CA ASN A 212 -31.71 -11.40 6.93
C ASN A 212 -30.41 -11.73 7.68
N ALA A 213 -29.34 -11.01 7.34
CA ALA A 213 -28.00 -11.25 7.85
C ALA A 213 -27.32 -9.94 8.31
N GLN A 214 -26.08 -10.05 8.78
CA GLN A 214 -25.25 -8.91 9.15
C GLN A 214 -24.31 -8.55 8.01
N TYR A 215 -24.18 -7.25 7.76
CA TYR A 215 -23.43 -6.67 6.66
C TYR A 215 -22.46 -5.60 7.14
N LEU A 216 -21.30 -5.50 6.50
CA LEU A 216 -20.37 -4.40 6.68
C LEU A 216 -20.68 -3.31 5.65
N ILE A 217 -20.98 -2.09 6.11
CA ILE A 217 -21.22 -0.95 5.23
C ILE A 217 -19.89 -0.45 4.65
N THR A 218 -19.74 -0.52 3.33
CA THR A 218 -18.50 -0.15 2.62
C THR A 218 -18.59 1.23 1.95
N GLY A 219 -19.79 1.79 1.81
CA GLY A 219 -20.02 3.10 1.22
C GLY A 219 -21.37 3.67 1.61
N THR A 220 -21.45 4.99 1.76
CA THR A 220 -22.70 5.71 2.06
C THR A 220 -22.79 6.97 1.21
N GLN A 221 -24.01 7.30 0.79
CA GLN A 221 -24.37 8.52 0.08
C GLN A 221 -25.63 9.09 0.73
N ILE A 222 -25.51 10.26 1.35
CA ILE A 222 -26.60 10.91 2.08
C ILE A 222 -27.14 12.06 1.24
N SER A 223 -28.45 12.09 1.06
CA SER A 223 -29.20 13.20 0.46
C SER A 223 -30.15 13.77 1.49
N LEU A 224 -30.07 15.09 1.69
CA LEU A 224 -30.88 15.85 2.64
C LEU A 224 -31.63 16.94 1.87
N SER A 225 -32.96 16.96 2.02
CA SER A 225 -33.82 18.04 1.55
C SER A 225 -34.48 18.71 2.74
N GLN A 226 -34.63 20.03 2.68
CA GLN A 226 -35.33 20.82 3.68
C GLN A 226 -36.26 21.80 2.98
N ALA A 227 -37.54 21.79 3.36
CA ALA A 227 -38.50 22.77 2.88
C ALA A 227 -38.09 24.19 3.33
N ALA A 228 -38.15 25.16 2.41
CA ALA A 228 -37.63 26.51 2.63
C ALA A 228 -38.47 27.38 3.57
N ASN A 229 -39.76 27.07 3.75
CA ASN A 229 -40.70 27.89 4.53
C ASN A 229 -41.45 27.05 5.57
N GLU A 230 -41.75 27.65 6.74
CA GLU A 230 -42.59 27.07 7.82
C GLU A 230 -44.03 26.75 7.37
N ALA A 231 -44.47 27.28 6.22
CA ALA A 231 -45.77 27.02 5.61
C ALA A 231 -45.93 25.60 5.02
N GLY A 232 -44.89 24.76 5.09
CA GLY A 232 -44.97 23.33 4.72
C GLY A 232 -44.97 23.05 3.20
N SER A 233 -44.71 24.05 2.36
CA SER A 233 -44.54 23.83 0.92
C SER A 233 -43.10 23.40 0.61
N GLY A 234 -42.87 22.09 0.52
CA GLY A 234 -41.57 21.49 0.16
C GLY A 234 -41.40 20.09 0.76
N GLU A 235 -40.42 19.34 0.28
CA GLU A 235 -40.05 18.04 0.85
C GLU A 235 -38.92 18.24 1.87
N THR A 236 -39.16 17.80 3.10
CA THR A 236 -38.11 17.65 4.12
C THR A 236 -37.88 16.16 4.32
N GLY A 237 -36.67 15.69 4.04
CA GLY A 237 -36.37 14.27 4.11
C GLY A 237 -34.87 13.99 4.13
N LEU A 238 -34.53 12.88 4.79
CA LEU A 238 -33.20 12.27 4.71
C LEU A 238 -33.34 10.95 3.97
N ARG A 239 -32.46 10.74 2.98
CA ARG A 239 -32.29 9.47 2.28
C ARG A 239 -30.82 9.11 2.31
N CYS A 240 -30.51 7.93 2.84
CA CYS A 240 -29.18 7.33 2.77
C CYS A 240 -29.22 6.14 1.80
N SER A 241 -28.38 6.17 0.78
CA SER A 241 -28.06 5.00 -0.04
C SER A 241 -26.71 4.45 0.41
N PHE A 242 -26.58 3.13 0.49
CA PHE A 242 -25.36 2.51 1.01
C PHE A 242 -25.00 1.24 0.24
N ASN A 243 -23.70 0.95 0.18
CA ASN A 243 -23.15 -0.29 -0.32
C ASN A 243 -22.67 -1.14 0.87
N CYS A 244 -22.82 -2.46 0.78
CA CYS A 244 -22.30 -3.35 1.80
C CYS A 244 -21.90 -4.72 1.26
N ILE A 245 -21.16 -5.45 2.08
CA ILE A 245 -20.76 -6.85 1.86
C ILE A 245 -21.17 -7.68 3.09
N PRO A 246 -21.24 -9.02 3.01
CA PRO A 246 -21.48 -9.84 4.18
C PRO A 246 -20.45 -9.55 5.28
N ALA A 247 -20.86 -9.42 6.53
CA ALA A 247 -19.94 -9.07 7.63
C ALA A 247 -18.84 -10.11 7.86
N ALA A 248 -19.10 -11.38 7.54
CA ALA A 248 -18.12 -12.46 7.63
C ALA A 248 -17.05 -12.41 6.52
N GLN A 249 -17.28 -11.63 5.46
CA GLN A 249 -16.34 -11.51 4.36
C GLN A 249 -15.24 -10.50 4.71
N GLN A 250 -13.98 -10.91 4.56
CA GLN A 250 -12.86 -10.01 4.79
C GLN A 250 -12.83 -8.94 3.69
N TYR A 251 -12.96 -7.67 4.11
CA TYR A 251 -12.75 -6.54 3.23
C TYR A 251 -11.24 -6.31 3.04
N ARG A 252 -10.84 -6.11 1.79
CA ARG A 252 -9.53 -5.57 1.42
C ARG A 252 -9.73 -4.43 0.41
N PRO A 253 -8.98 -3.33 0.53
CA PRO A 253 -9.13 -2.21 -0.38
C PRO A 253 -8.57 -2.57 -1.76
N PRO A 254 -9.18 -2.09 -2.86
CA PRO A 254 -8.58 -2.24 -4.18
C PRO A 254 -7.29 -1.42 -4.28
N ARG A 255 -6.25 -1.96 -4.92
CA ARG A 255 -4.99 -1.25 -5.20
C ARG A 255 -5.15 -0.22 -6.32
N ARG A 256 -5.73 0.94 -6.01
CA ARG A 256 -5.99 2.04 -6.97
C ARG A 256 -4.91 3.11 -6.94
N THR A 257 -4.19 3.22 -5.85
CA THR A 257 -3.22 4.28 -5.65
C THR A 257 -1.92 3.92 -6.38
N PRO A 258 -1.48 4.74 -7.36
CA PRO A 258 -0.32 4.40 -8.18
C PRO A 258 0.96 4.40 -7.36
N LYS A 259 1.76 3.32 -7.47
CA LYS A 259 3.15 3.30 -6.99
C LYS A 259 4.03 4.14 -7.92
N PRO A 260 4.85 5.07 -7.42
CA PRO A 260 5.75 5.85 -8.28
C PRO A 260 6.82 4.94 -8.90
N LEU A 261 7.14 5.21 -10.16
CA LEU A 261 8.23 4.56 -10.88
C LEU A 261 9.33 5.57 -11.20
N VAL A 262 10.58 5.15 -11.09
CA VAL A 262 11.74 5.91 -11.54
C VAL A 262 11.95 5.64 -13.03
N ALA A 263 11.65 6.65 -13.86
CA ALA A 263 11.67 6.51 -15.32
C ALA A 263 13.06 6.22 -15.93
N GLY A 264 14.14 6.43 -15.19
CA GLY A 264 15.49 6.23 -15.70
C GLY A 264 16.55 6.28 -14.60
N PRO A 265 17.80 5.98 -14.95
CA PRO A 265 18.88 5.97 -13.97
C PRO A 265 19.13 7.37 -13.40
N GLN A 266 19.64 7.40 -12.18
CA GLN A 266 20.05 8.60 -11.47
C GLN A 266 21.53 8.50 -11.11
N THR A 267 22.15 9.60 -10.65
CA THR A 267 23.43 9.51 -9.95
C THR A 267 23.23 9.67 -8.45
N ALA A 268 24.16 9.11 -7.68
CA ALA A 268 24.24 9.24 -6.23
C ALA A 268 25.70 9.24 -5.79
N ILE A 269 25.97 9.70 -4.58
CA ILE A 269 27.32 9.70 -4.00
C ILE A 269 27.44 8.55 -3.02
N VAL A 270 28.51 7.76 -3.12
CA VAL A 270 28.77 6.66 -2.17
C VAL A 270 28.99 7.23 -0.77
N SER A 271 28.28 6.68 0.22
CA SER A 271 28.31 7.12 1.62
C SER A 271 28.85 6.03 2.55
N GLY A 272 29.22 6.41 3.76
CA GLY A 272 29.71 5.48 4.78
C GLY A 272 30.14 6.19 6.08
N PRO A 273 30.69 5.44 7.05
CA PRO A 273 31.10 5.99 8.33
C PRO A 273 32.18 7.08 8.19
N ALA A 274 32.18 8.02 9.12
CA ALA A 274 33.22 9.06 9.16
C ALA A 274 34.62 8.46 9.36
N GLY A 275 35.58 8.90 8.55
CA GLY A 275 36.98 8.47 8.62
C GLY A 275 37.31 7.21 7.83
N GLU A 276 36.32 6.54 7.25
CA GLU A 276 36.51 5.40 6.35
C GLU A 276 36.62 5.85 4.90
N GLU A 277 37.41 5.14 4.10
CA GLU A 277 37.47 5.34 2.64
C GLU A 277 36.59 4.33 1.88
N ILE A 278 36.39 3.14 2.46
CA ILE A 278 35.63 2.05 1.85
C ILE A 278 34.62 1.50 2.87
N HIS A 279 33.35 1.45 2.50
CA HIS A 279 32.30 0.82 3.28
C HIS A 279 31.51 -0.18 2.43
N THR A 280 31.80 -1.47 2.63
CA THR A 280 31.19 -2.57 1.86
C THR A 280 30.82 -3.75 2.76
N ASP A 281 29.85 -4.54 2.32
CA ASP A 281 29.49 -5.80 2.97
C ASP A 281 30.07 -7.04 2.25
N LYS A 282 29.72 -8.23 2.75
CA LYS A 282 30.17 -9.53 2.20
C LYS A 282 29.78 -9.79 0.74
N TYR A 283 28.84 -9.02 0.18
CA TYR A 283 28.37 -9.14 -1.20
C TYR A 283 28.95 -8.06 -2.12
N GLY A 284 29.85 -7.21 -1.63
CA GLY A 284 30.42 -6.11 -2.41
C GLY A 284 29.45 -4.94 -2.61
N ARG A 285 28.39 -4.85 -1.77
CA ARG A 285 27.40 -3.78 -1.82
C ARG A 285 27.92 -2.55 -1.09
N VAL A 286 27.47 -1.37 -1.49
CA VAL A 286 27.82 -0.10 -0.84
C VAL A 286 26.56 0.66 -0.44
N LYS A 287 26.69 1.72 0.35
CA LYS A 287 25.61 2.67 0.65
C LYS A 287 25.80 3.95 -0.13
N VAL A 288 24.71 4.68 -0.36
CA VAL A 288 24.69 5.89 -1.17
C VAL A 288 23.82 6.98 -0.53
N GLN A 289 24.17 8.23 -0.83
CA GLN A 289 23.35 9.40 -0.60
C GLN A 289 22.77 9.84 -1.95
N PHE A 290 21.45 9.81 -2.09
CA PHE A 290 20.77 10.37 -3.25
C PHE A 290 20.74 11.90 -3.16
N HIS A 291 20.85 12.58 -4.31
CA HIS A 291 20.84 14.05 -4.38
C HIS A 291 19.55 14.70 -3.88
N TRP A 292 18.43 13.98 -4.00
CA TRP A 292 17.11 14.44 -3.54
C TRP A 292 16.83 14.09 -2.07
N ASP A 293 17.65 13.25 -1.45
CA ASP A 293 17.48 12.92 -0.04
C ASP A 293 18.02 14.07 0.83
N ARG A 294 17.08 14.89 1.29
CA ARG A 294 17.30 16.06 2.15
C ARG A 294 17.45 15.72 3.63
N ARG A 295 17.18 14.48 4.05
CA ARG A 295 17.20 14.07 5.47
C ARG A 295 18.41 13.20 5.80
N GLY A 296 19.02 12.57 4.80
CA GLY A 296 20.29 11.87 4.92
C GLY A 296 21.43 12.79 5.35
N LYS A 297 22.47 12.18 5.93
CA LYS A 297 23.64 12.86 6.47
C LYS A 297 24.93 12.46 5.76
N SER A 298 24.82 11.76 4.62
CA SER A 298 25.95 11.17 3.90
C SER A 298 26.78 10.21 4.77
N ASP A 299 26.14 9.52 5.72
CA ASP A 299 26.74 8.55 6.63
C ASP A 299 26.33 7.11 6.29
N GLU A 300 26.68 6.15 7.17
CA GLU A 300 26.34 4.73 7.04
C GLU A 300 24.85 4.41 7.15
N ARG A 301 23.99 5.40 7.41
CA ARG A 301 22.53 5.24 7.52
C ARG A 301 21.77 5.89 6.37
N SER A 302 22.48 6.48 5.40
CA SER A 302 21.86 7.22 4.28
C SER A 302 20.98 6.36 3.37
N SER A 303 21.32 5.08 3.20
CA SER A 303 20.54 4.14 2.40
C SER A 303 20.65 2.70 2.89
N CYS A 304 19.87 1.82 2.24
CA CYS A 304 20.11 0.38 2.27
C CYS A 304 21.42 0.03 1.56
N TRP A 305 21.83 -1.24 1.70
CA TRP A 305 22.92 -1.81 0.92
C TRP A 305 22.52 -1.98 -0.55
N VAL A 306 23.21 -1.29 -1.45
CA VAL A 306 22.95 -1.28 -2.89
C VAL A 306 23.96 -2.18 -3.62
N SER A 307 23.46 -3.13 -4.40
CA SER A 307 24.28 -4.03 -5.21
C SER A 307 25.04 -3.29 -6.30
N VAL A 308 26.26 -3.75 -6.59
CA VAL A 308 27.14 -3.13 -7.58
C VAL A 308 27.33 -4.03 -8.78
N ALA A 309 26.97 -3.55 -9.97
CA ALA A 309 27.31 -4.21 -11.21
C ALA A 309 28.84 -4.20 -11.39
N HIS A 310 29.38 -5.40 -11.62
CA HIS A 310 30.80 -5.61 -11.85
C HIS A 310 31.05 -6.01 -13.31
N PRO A 311 32.22 -5.69 -13.88
CA PRO A 311 32.54 -6.01 -15.27
C PRO A 311 32.56 -7.52 -15.55
N TRP A 312 32.80 -8.34 -14.52
CA TRP A 312 32.75 -9.80 -14.62
C TRP A 312 32.48 -10.40 -13.22
N ALA A 313 31.39 -11.16 -13.07
CA ALA A 313 31.01 -11.79 -11.81
C ALA A 313 30.70 -13.29 -12.03
N GLY A 314 31.56 -14.16 -11.48
CA GLY A 314 31.40 -15.61 -11.47
C GLY A 314 31.38 -16.17 -10.05
N SER A 315 31.21 -17.49 -9.92
CA SER A 315 31.22 -18.17 -8.61
C SER A 315 32.61 -18.15 -7.98
N ASN A 316 32.88 -17.14 -7.13
CA ASN A 316 34.16 -16.86 -6.47
C ASN A 316 35.32 -16.50 -7.42
N PHE A 317 35.04 -15.93 -8.59
CA PHE A 317 36.04 -15.34 -9.50
C PHE A 317 35.44 -14.17 -10.29
N GLY A 318 36.28 -13.30 -10.84
CA GLY A 318 35.82 -12.19 -11.67
C GLY A 318 36.67 -10.92 -11.49
N GLY A 319 36.11 -9.78 -11.91
CA GLY A 319 36.70 -8.46 -11.76
C GLY A 319 35.89 -7.62 -10.78
N ILE A 320 36.48 -7.30 -9.62
CA ILE A 320 35.83 -6.53 -8.57
C ILE A 320 36.49 -5.18 -8.39
N HIS A 321 35.70 -4.12 -8.53
CA HIS A 321 36.06 -2.77 -8.14
C HIS A 321 34.94 -2.29 -7.22
N ILE A 322 35.24 -2.01 -5.95
CA ILE A 322 34.26 -1.48 -4.98
C ILE A 322 34.23 0.05 -5.08
N PRO A 323 33.06 0.69 -5.16
CA PRO A 323 32.96 2.15 -5.10
C PRO A 323 33.45 2.68 -3.74
N ARG A 324 34.29 3.72 -3.75
CA ARG A 324 34.78 4.35 -2.51
C ARG A 324 33.86 5.47 -2.07
N ILE A 325 33.87 5.78 -0.77
CA ILE A 325 33.10 6.90 -0.21
C ILE A 325 33.47 8.20 -0.94
N GLY A 326 32.47 9.01 -1.28
CA GLY A 326 32.63 10.25 -2.05
C GLY A 326 32.67 10.08 -3.57
N GLN A 327 32.71 8.85 -4.10
CA GLN A 327 32.64 8.62 -5.54
C GLN A 327 31.20 8.71 -6.05
N GLU A 328 31.03 9.23 -7.27
CA GLU A 328 29.74 9.27 -7.95
C GLU A 328 29.47 7.97 -8.71
N VAL A 329 28.24 7.47 -8.56
CA VAL A 329 27.77 6.21 -9.13
C VAL A 329 26.46 6.42 -9.88
N ILE A 330 26.22 5.63 -10.92
CA ILE A 330 24.95 5.59 -11.64
C ILE A 330 24.06 4.50 -11.01
N ILE A 331 22.87 4.88 -10.56
CA ILE A 331 21.87 4.01 -9.94
C ILE A 331 20.74 3.72 -10.94
N GLY A 332 20.51 2.45 -11.23
CA GLY A 332 19.28 1.94 -11.81
C GLY A 332 18.31 1.47 -10.72
N PHE A 333 17.08 1.16 -11.12
CA PHE A 333 16.01 0.70 -10.23
C PHE A 333 15.36 -0.53 -10.87
N ILE A 334 15.34 -1.67 -10.19
CA ILE A 334 14.77 -2.92 -10.72
C ILE A 334 13.26 -2.72 -10.92
N GLU A 335 12.74 -3.03 -12.11
CA GLU A 335 11.34 -2.72 -12.50
C GLU A 335 10.96 -1.23 -12.38
N GLY A 336 11.97 -0.33 -12.32
CA GLY A 336 11.76 1.08 -12.04
C GLY A 336 11.33 1.38 -10.60
N ASP A 337 11.38 0.40 -9.69
CA ASP A 337 10.92 0.54 -8.31
C ASP A 337 11.92 1.37 -7.46
N PRO A 338 11.50 2.52 -6.90
CA PRO A 338 12.34 3.31 -5.99
C PRO A 338 12.90 2.53 -4.80
N ASP A 339 12.24 1.45 -4.38
CA ASP A 339 12.65 0.60 -3.26
C ASP A 339 13.77 -0.38 -3.62
N ALA A 340 14.08 -0.57 -4.91
CA ALA A 340 15.02 -1.58 -5.41
C ALA A 340 16.19 -0.97 -6.22
N PRO A 341 17.05 -0.13 -5.60
CA PRO A 341 18.20 0.46 -6.29
C PRO A 341 19.29 -0.57 -6.60
N ILE A 342 20.00 -0.36 -7.71
CA ILE A 342 21.18 -1.12 -8.13
C ILE A 342 22.21 -0.19 -8.80
N ILE A 343 23.48 -0.28 -8.43
CA ILE A 343 24.55 0.49 -9.08
C ILE A 343 24.90 -0.16 -10.41
N MET A 344 24.76 0.59 -11.50
CA MET A 344 24.99 0.11 -12.87
C MET A 344 26.27 0.67 -13.50
N GLY A 345 26.88 1.69 -12.90
CA GLY A 345 28.05 2.33 -13.48
C GLY A 345 28.66 3.42 -12.59
N ARG A 346 29.66 4.11 -13.14
CA ARG A 346 30.42 5.19 -12.47
C ARG A 346 30.72 6.30 -13.45
N THR A 347 30.87 7.51 -12.93
CA THR A 347 31.24 8.68 -13.72
C THR A 347 32.30 9.49 -13.00
N TYR A 348 33.19 10.10 -13.78
CA TYR A 348 34.03 11.20 -13.30
C TYR A 348 33.19 12.49 -13.25
N ASN A 349 33.59 13.42 -12.39
CA ASN A 349 32.95 14.72 -12.23
C ASN A 349 34.00 15.80 -11.91
N GLY A 350 33.55 17.01 -11.55
CA GLY A 350 34.45 18.14 -11.30
C GLY A 350 35.41 17.97 -10.11
N GLU A 351 35.12 17.03 -9.20
CA GLU A 351 35.95 16.73 -8.03
C GLU A 351 36.74 15.43 -8.24
N ASN A 352 36.07 14.42 -8.79
CA ASN A 352 36.65 13.13 -9.16
C ASN A 352 37.02 13.15 -10.64
N LEU A 353 38.21 13.67 -10.98
CA LEU A 353 38.67 13.78 -12.36
C LEU A 353 39.18 12.43 -12.92
N PRO A 354 39.18 12.26 -14.27
CA PRO A 354 39.85 11.13 -14.91
C PRO A 354 41.32 11.02 -14.51
N PRO A 355 41.90 9.81 -14.47
CA PRO A 355 43.27 9.60 -13.99
C PRO A 355 44.36 10.11 -14.95
N TRP A 356 44.00 10.39 -16.20
CA TRP A 356 44.89 10.98 -17.21
C TRP A 356 44.42 12.41 -17.51
N ASP A 357 45.37 13.33 -17.72
CA ASP A 357 45.02 14.71 -18.07
C ASP A 357 44.37 14.77 -19.46
N LEU A 358 43.05 14.94 -19.48
CA LEU A 358 42.27 15.07 -20.70
C LEU A 358 42.00 16.55 -21.04
N PRO A 359 41.96 16.92 -22.34
CA PRO A 359 41.98 16.04 -23.52
C PRO A 359 43.38 15.66 -24.04
N ALA A 360 44.47 16.11 -23.41
CA ALA A 360 45.84 15.92 -23.91
C ALA A 360 46.23 14.44 -24.09
N ASN A 361 45.75 13.56 -23.20
CA ASN A 361 46.07 12.14 -23.18
C ASN A 361 44.93 11.24 -23.71
N ALA A 362 44.18 11.69 -24.73
CA ALA A 362 42.99 10.98 -25.23
C ALA A 362 43.22 9.54 -25.74
N THR A 363 44.47 9.13 -26.02
CA THR A 363 44.82 7.76 -26.46
C THR A 363 45.18 6.83 -25.31
N GLN A 364 45.29 7.32 -24.07
CA GLN A 364 45.63 6.50 -22.91
C GLN A 364 44.38 5.80 -22.36
N SER A 365 44.50 4.51 -22.06
CA SER A 365 43.44 3.70 -21.46
C SER A 365 44.04 2.64 -20.54
N GLY A 366 43.46 2.42 -19.36
CA GLY A 366 43.94 1.41 -18.41
C GLY A 366 43.30 1.54 -17.03
N PHE A 367 43.90 0.89 -16.04
CA PHE A 367 43.50 0.95 -14.64
C PHE A 367 44.56 1.67 -13.81
N LEU A 368 44.14 2.67 -13.05
CA LEU A 368 44.96 3.33 -12.02
C LEU A 368 44.30 3.10 -10.66
N THR A 369 45.07 2.58 -9.70
CA THR A 369 44.60 2.34 -8.34
C THR A 369 45.18 3.37 -7.37
N ARG A 370 44.60 3.45 -6.18
CA ARG A 370 45.08 4.28 -5.06
C ARG A 370 45.21 3.39 -3.82
N SER A 371 46.30 3.52 -3.07
CA SER A 371 46.39 2.92 -1.75
C SER A 371 45.31 3.51 -0.84
N THR A 372 44.76 2.67 0.03
CA THR A 372 43.86 3.05 1.14
C THR A 372 44.60 2.88 2.44
#